data_AF-A0A8I1L7R6-F1
#
_entry.id   AF-A0A8I1L7R6-F1
#
_cell.length_a   1.000
_cell.length_b   1.000
_cell.length_c   1.000
_cell.angle_alpha   90.00
_cell.angle_beta   90.00
_cell.angle_gamma   90.00
#
_symmetry.space_group_name_H-M   'P 1'
#
loop_
_entity.id
_entity.type
_entity.pdbx_description
1 polymer ?
#
loop_
_entity_poly.entity_id
_entity_poly.type
_entity_poly.pdbx_seq_one_letter_code
_entity_poly.pdbx_strand_id
1 'polypeptide(L)'
;MQSLAGMRTELRQGTLEIDGITIEGDIEVSLEPHSEYIVNLEFEVRQGTAPTAMRLRTYSAEFVLFDNETEKSIRLTDGVSNSSSFRLRTGQKSDWLSVFNEYLHSYMEGVEPGYECMTGDSGIVITKRQGDTIHFACNNRSPREQLAFEDVTGMLTVTKVGSAEDHFIASVEDGSPIQQYCFIDSGDEAPGEKKLVDIATSLSGKTSPGSEAVTTLIDRLEGLNFTIISSADNAVTIEVDISDEDTTEFAMVDEARLWNLNLVKVKTRTLLNQSTNRPES
;
A
#
# COMPACT_ATOMS: atom_id res chain seq x y z
N MET A 1 -19.93 26.54 14.49
CA MET A 1 -18.60 27.14 14.31
C MET A 1 -17.84 26.95 15.62
N GLN A 2 -16.94 25.96 15.69
CA GLN A 2 -16.04 25.80 16.84
C GLN A 2 -15.15 27.04 16.97
N SER A 3 -14.62 27.30 18.17
CA SER A 3 -13.66 28.38 18.33
C SER A 3 -12.28 27.94 17.86
N LEU A 4 -11.52 28.85 17.25
CA LEU A 4 -10.14 28.62 16.81
C LEU A 4 -9.23 28.11 17.95
N ALA A 5 -9.54 28.47 19.20
CA ALA A 5 -8.83 27.98 20.38
C ALA A 5 -9.15 26.51 20.73
N GLY A 6 -10.37 26.04 20.43
CA GLY A 6 -10.74 24.63 20.56
C GLY A 6 -10.00 23.77 19.54
N MET A 7 -10.08 24.14 18.26
CA MET A 7 -9.40 23.44 17.16
C MET A 7 -7.88 23.33 17.40
N ARG A 8 -7.24 24.41 17.86
CA ARG A 8 -5.81 24.43 18.25
C ARG A 8 -5.45 23.50 19.42
N THR A 9 -6.42 23.09 20.22
CA THR A 9 -6.24 22.15 21.34
C THR A 9 -6.51 20.72 20.91
N GLU A 10 -7.47 20.52 19.99
CA GLU A 10 -7.84 19.21 19.41
C GLU A 10 -6.76 18.68 18.45
N LEU A 11 -6.17 19.52 17.60
CA LEU A 11 -5.05 19.13 16.72
C LEU A 11 -3.80 18.67 17.51
N ARG A 12 -3.61 19.18 18.74
CA ARG A 12 -2.57 18.72 19.68
C ARG A 12 -2.86 17.35 20.31
N GLN A 13 -4.04 16.76 20.05
CA GLN A 13 -4.45 15.43 20.51
C GLN A 13 -4.40 14.38 19.38
N GLY A 14 -3.87 14.74 18.21
CA GLY A 14 -3.50 13.80 17.12
C GLY A 14 -4.28 14.04 15.82
N THR A 15 -5.60 14.16 15.89
CA THR A 15 -6.47 14.20 14.71
C THR A 15 -7.65 15.14 14.88
N LEU A 16 -8.01 15.85 13.80
CA LEU A 16 -9.15 16.77 13.73
C LEU A 16 -9.96 16.50 12.46
N GLU A 17 -11.27 16.31 12.57
CA GLU A 17 -12.17 16.12 11.43
C GLU A 17 -12.98 17.40 11.14
N ILE A 18 -12.93 17.88 9.90
CA ILE A 18 -13.67 19.06 9.44
C ILE A 18 -14.27 18.78 8.06
N ASP A 19 -15.58 18.93 7.89
CA ASP A 19 -16.30 18.79 6.62
C ASP A 19 -15.99 17.49 5.83
N GLY A 20 -15.66 16.40 6.55
CA GLY A 20 -15.29 15.10 5.98
C GLY A 20 -13.81 14.94 5.61
N ILE A 21 -12.97 15.92 5.92
CA ILE A 21 -11.51 15.88 5.80
C ILE A 21 -10.90 15.56 7.16
N THR A 22 -10.07 14.52 7.20
CA THR A 22 -9.24 14.17 8.36
C THR A 22 -7.91 14.92 8.28
N ILE A 23 -7.60 15.68 9.33
CA ILE A 23 -6.37 16.48 9.47
C ILE A 23 -5.57 15.90 10.63
N GLU A 24 -4.34 15.49 10.37
CA GLU A 24 -3.41 14.90 11.32
C GLU A 24 -2.34 15.92 11.74
N GLY A 25 -1.80 15.81 12.96
CA GLY A 25 -0.66 16.63 13.41
C GLY A 25 0.67 16.17 12.81
N ASP A 26 0.78 14.88 12.51
CA ASP A 26 1.94 14.19 11.96
C ASP A 26 1.50 12.88 11.28
N ILE A 27 2.30 12.39 10.34
CA ILE A 27 2.12 11.07 9.72
C ILE A 27 2.84 10.06 10.61
N GLU A 28 2.08 9.23 11.31
CA GLU A 28 2.62 8.08 12.05
C GLU A 28 2.72 6.83 11.17
N VAL A 29 3.88 6.16 11.22
CA VAL A 29 4.14 4.85 10.63
C VAL A 29 4.66 3.92 11.72
N SER A 30 3.94 2.83 11.97
CA SER A 30 4.37 1.80 12.93
C SER A 30 5.59 1.04 12.43
N LEU A 31 6.57 0.84 13.29
CA LEU A 31 7.81 0.12 13.02
C LEU A 31 7.88 -1.14 13.88
N GLU A 32 8.12 -2.27 13.25
CA GLU A 32 8.29 -3.55 13.94
C GLU A 32 9.62 -3.61 14.70
N PRO A 33 9.71 -4.36 15.82
CA PRO A 33 10.99 -4.62 16.49
C PRO A 33 11.97 -5.36 15.58
N HIS A 34 13.26 -5.26 15.89
CA HIS A 34 14.35 -6.01 15.22
C HIS A 34 14.39 -5.91 13.70
N SER A 35 13.80 -4.85 13.17
CA SER A 35 13.60 -4.58 11.75
C SER A 35 14.42 -3.38 11.30
N GLU A 36 14.70 -3.33 10.01
CA GLU A 36 15.36 -2.22 9.34
C GLU A 36 14.46 -1.74 8.19
N TYR A 37 14.54 -0.46 7.86
CA TYR A 37 13.69 0.20 6.87
C TYR A 37 14.52 1.16 6.00
N ILE A 38 14.10 1.35 4.76
CA ILE A 38 14.48 2.47 3.91
C ILE A 38 13.34 3.48 3.91
N VAL A 39 13.63 4.70 4.37
CA VAL A 39 12.70 5.82 4.47
C VAL A 39 13.08 6.85 3.41
N ASN A 40 12.24 7.01 2.41
CA ASN A 40 12.38 8.04 1.38
C ASN A 40 11.34 9.13 1.65
N LEU A 41 11.77 10.39 1.71
CA LEU A 41 10.88 11.54 1.83
C LEU A 41 11.22 12.57 0.75
N GLU A 42 10.21 12.96 -0.01
CA GLU A 42 10.26 14.02 -1.02
C GLU A 42 9.12 15.01 -0.78
N PHE A 43 9.38 16.31 -0.86
CA PHE A 43 8.36 17.35 -0.75
C PHE A 43 8.67 18.62 -1.56
N GLU A 44 7.63 19.20 -2.11
CA GLU A 44 7.63 20.50 -2.78
C GLU A 44 6.95 21.55 -1.89
N VAL A 45 7.43 22.78 -1.95
CA VAL A 45 6.88 23.93 -1.21
C VAL A 45 6.41 24.98 -2.20
N ARG A 46 5.17 25.45 -2.03
CA ARG A 46 4.57 26.44 -2.91
C ARG A 46 5.29 27.79 -2.81
N GLN A 47 5.44 28.48 -3.94
CA GLN A 47 6.04 29.81 -3.94
C GLN A 47 5.19 30.79 -3.10
N GLY A 48 5.82 31.44 -2.13
CA GLY A 48 5.18 32.39 -1.22
C GLY A 48 4.86 31.80 0.17
N THR A 49 4.95 30.48 0.32
CA THR A 49 4.96 29.80 1.61
C THR A 49 6.17 30.26 2.45
N ALA A 50 6.03 30.22 3.78
CA ALA A 50 7.13 30.53 4.68
C ALA A 50 8.26 29.49 4.61
N PRO A 51 9.50 29.81 5.06
CA PRO A 51 10.57 28.83 5.07
C PRO A 51 10.15 27.57 5.83
N THR A 52 10.20 26.44 5.13
CA THR A 52 9.62 25.15 5.54
C THR A 52 10.72 24.13 5.78
N ALA A 53 10.47 23.20 6.69
CA ALA A 53 11.19 21.96 6.77
C ALA A 53 10.22 20.79 7.03
N MET A 54 10.64 19.58 6.70
CA MET A 54 10.00 18.36 7.18
C MET A 54 10.88 17.71 8.24
N ARG A 55 10.28 17.33 9.36
CA ARG A 55 10.90 16.55 10.43
C ARG A 55 10.53 15.09 10.27
N LEU A 56 11.53 14.22 10.32
CA LEU A 56 11.35 12.80 10.62
C LEU A 56 11.84 12.56 12.04
N ARG A 57 11.05 11.89 12.88
CA ARG A 57 11.38 11.64 14.28
C ARG A 57 10.95 10.24 14.72
N THR A 58 11.78 9.63 15.56
CA THR A 58 11.54 8.34 16.20
C THR A 58 11.75 8.47 17.71
N TYR A 59 11.33 7.46 18.48
CA TYR A 59 11.52 7.45 19.94
C TYR A 59 12.67 6.53 20.36
N SER A 60 12.73 5.33 19.80
CA SER A 60 13.75 4.30 20.09
C SER A 60 14.54 3.83 18.86
N ALA A 61 13.96 3.88 17.66
CA ALA A 61 14.58 3.59 16.39
C ALA A 61 15.56 4.70 15.97
N GLU A 62 16.53 4.37 15.12
CA GLU A 62 17.68 5.21 14.81
C GLU A 62 17.97 5.25 13.30
N PHE A 63 17.97 6.44 12.72
CA PHE A 63 18.43 6.72 11.37
C PHE A 63 19.95 6.55 11.32
N VAL A 64 20.46 5.86 10.31
CA VAL A 64 21.88 5.62 10.08
C VAL A 64 22.39 6.63 9.05
N LEU A 65 23.39 7.42 9.44
CA LEU A 65 24.03 8.44 8.61
C LEU A 65 25.23 7.86 7.84
N PHE A 66 25.79 8.65 6.91
CA PHE A 66 26.83 8.22 5.97
C PHE A 66 28.15 7.74 6.62
N ASP A 67 28.39 8.12 7.86
CA ASP A 67 29.55 7.80 8.70
C ASP A 67 29.26 6.68 9.73
N ASN A 68 28.09 6.05 9.66
CA ASN A 68 27.49 5.18 10.70
C ASN A 68 27.18 5.89 12.02
N GLU A 69 27.20 7.23 12.10
CA GLU A 69 26.53 7.91 13.21
C GLU A 69 25.02 7.63 13.15
N THR A 70 24.36 7.72 14.32
CA THR A 70 22.93 7.43 14.45
C THR A 70 22.19 8.59 15.07
N GLU A 71 21.04 8.90 14.50
CA GLU A 71 20.19 10.00 14.94
C GLU A 71 18.74 9.55 15.10
N LYS A 72 17.99 10.23 15.98
CA LYS A 72 16.56 9.96 16.21
C LYS A 72 15.65 11.02 15.59
N SER A 73 16.25 11.99 14.90
CA SER A 73 15.58 13.20 14.45
C SER A 73 16.32 13.80 13.25
N ILE A 74 15.68 13.81 12.08
CA ILE A 74 16.25 14.35 10.84
C ILE A 74 15.40 15.52 10.36
N ARG A 75 16.03 16.62 9.95
CA ARG A 75 15.36 17.76 9.31
C ARG A 75 15.73 17.81 7.83
N LEU A 76 14.74 17.75 6.96
CA LEU A 76 14.86 18.13 5.56
C LEU A 76 14.38 19.57 5.40
N THR A 77 15.19 20.46 4.82
CA THR A 77 14.86 21.90 4.72
C THR A 77 14.59 22.29 3.28
N ASP A 78 13.55 23.08 3.05
CA ASP A 78 13.19 23.58 1.72
C ASP A 78 14.34 24.40 1.09
N GLY A 79 14.56 24.20 -0.21
CA GLY A 79 15.68 24.77 -0.96
C GLY A 79 17.05 24.17 -0.63
N VAL A 80 17.14 23.16 0.25
CA VAL A 80 18.40 22.55 0.71
C VAL A 80 18.39 21.03 0.55
N SER A 81 17.33 20.36 0.99
CA SER A 81 17.25 18.91 1.08
C SER A 81 15.82 18.37 0.92
N ASN A 82 15.06 18.93 -0.03
CA ASN A 82 13.66 18.56 -0.34
C ASN A 82 13.40 17.07 -0.62
N SER A 83 14.42 16.32 -1.04
CA SER A 83 14.35 14.88 -1.27
C SER A 83 15.54 14.18 -0.63
N SER A 84 15.31 13.12 0.14
CA SER A 84 16.36 12.32 0.77
C SER A 84 15.92 10.90 1.11
N SER A 85 16.89 10.00 1.23
CA SER A 85 16.72 8.59 1.60
C SER A 85 17.53 8.26 2.85
N PHE A 86 16.94 7.53 3.79
CA PHE A 86 17.55 7.16 5.07
C PHE A 86 17.36 5.69 5.37
N ARG A 87 18.41 5.04 5.88
CA ARG A 87 18.31 3.72 6.51
C ARG A 87 17.89 3.92 7.97
N LEU A 88 16.86 3.22 8.42
CA LEU A 88 16.28 3.34 9.76
C LEU A 88 16.27 1.98 10.45
N ARG A 89 16.78 1.88 11.69
CA ARG A 89 16.88 0.62 12.44
C ARG A 89 16.08 0.67 13.73
N THR A 90 15.38 -0.43 14.05
CA THR A 90 14.61 -0.56 15.29
C THR A 90 15.30 -1.45 16.32
N GLY A 91 14.99 -1.22 17.60
CA GLY A 91 15.51 -2.02 18.72
C GLY A 91 14.65 -3.24 19.05
N GLN A 92 14.76 -3.72 20.29
CA GLN A 92 13.98 -4.86 20.82
C GLN A 92 12.46 -4.61 20.94
N LYS A 93 11.99 -3.40 20.71
CA LYS A 93 10.58 -3.00 20.85
C LYS A 93 10.08 -2.40 19.55
N SER A 94 8.80 -2.59 19.27
CA SER A 94 8.09 -1.80 18.29
C SER A 94 8.24 -0.32 18.60
N ASP A 95 8.29 0.50 17.56
CA ASP A 95 8.41 1.94 17.66
C ASP A 95 7.51 2.61 16.61
N TRP A 96 7.56 3.93 16.51
CA TRP A 96 6.92 4.65 15.41
C TRP A 96 7.88 5.68 14.79
N LEU A 97 7.70 5.88 13.49
CA LEU A 97 8.21 7.01 12.75
C LEU A 97 7.10 8.05 12.67
N SER A 98 7.36 9.25 13.18
CA SER A 98 6.52 10.43 13.09
C SER A 98 7.13 11.39 12.05
N VAL A 99 6.35 11.79 11.05
CA VAL A 99 6.78 12.76 10.02
C VAL A 99 5.85 13.97 10.00
N PHE A 100 6.39 15.16 10.25
CA PHE A 100 5.61 16.39 10.35
C PHE A 100 6.27 17.61 9.72
N ASN A 101 5.49 18.62 9.39
CA ASN A 101 5.98 19.92 8.94
C ASN A 101 6.52 20.74 10.12
N GLU A 102 7.68 21.36 9.90
CA GLU A 102 8.19 22.46 10.72
C GLU A 102 8.22 23.74 9.87
N TYR A 103 7.98 24.89 10.48
CA TYR A 103 8.09 26.17 9.77
C TYR A 103 8.88 27.19 10.57
N LEU A 104 9.63 28.04 9.88
CA LEU A 104 10.47 29.04 10.52
C LEU A 104 9.61 30.20 11.04
N HIS A 105 9.58 30.37 12.35
CA HIS A 105 8.81 31.39 13.05
C HIS A 105 9.68 32.14 14.06
N SER A 106 9.31 33.38 14.35
CA SER A 106 9.80 34.09 15.53
C SER A 106 8.60 34.66 16.26
N TYR A 107 8.34 34.10 17.43
CA TYR A 107 7.21 34.46 18.30
C TYR A 107 7.45 35.78 19.06
N MET A 108 8.66 36.34 18.99
CA MET A 108 9.06 37.59 19.65
C MET A 108 9.98 38.43 18.76
N GLU A 109 9.68 39.73 18.65
CA GLU A 109 10.50 40.69 17.92
C GLU A 109 11.92 40.75 18.49
N GLY A 110 12.93 40.65 17.63
CA GLY A 110 14.35 40.63 18.01
C GLY A 110 14.91 39.27 18.46
N VAL A 111 14.09 38.21 18.52
CA VAL A 111 14.57 36.83 18.74
C VAL A 111 14.85 36.15 17.39
N GLU A 112 15.96 35.42 17.32
CA GLU A 112 16.34 34.64 16.14
C GLU A 112 15.23 33.62 15.80
N PRO A 113 14.77 33.55 14.53
CA PRO A 113 13.71 32.62 14.15
C PRO A 113 14.08 31.15 14.40
N GLY A 114 13.19 30.42 15.07
CA GLY A 114 13.28 28.99 15.28
C GLY A 114 12.30 28.23 14.38
N TYR A 115 12.58 26.97 14.09
CA TYR A 115 11.59 26.08 13.49
C TYR A 115 10.60 25.63 14.56
N GLU A 116 9.32 25.94 14.35
CA GLU A 116 8.21 25.51 15.19
C GLU A 116 7.48 24.32 14.55
N CYS A 117 6.89 23.46 15.37
CA CYS A 117 6.12 22.28 14.98
C CYS A 117 4.97 22.04 15.97
N MET A 118 3.94 21.29 15.55
CA MET A 118 2.75 20.97 16.37
C MET A 118 2.12 22.19 17.07
N THR A 119 2.27 23.37 16.44
CA THR A 119 1.43 24.51 16.76
C THR A 119 0.06 24.18 16.19
N GLY A 120 -1.04 24.57 16.85
CA GLY A 120 -2.39 24.22 16.39
C GLY A 120 -2.82 24.92 15.08
N ASP A 121 -1.88 25.49 14.34
CA ASP A 121 -2.01 26.10 13.03
C ASP A 121 -1.29 25.27 11.92
N SER A 122 -0.48 24.26 12.29
CA SER A 122 0.09 23.27 11.36
C SER A 122 -0.76 21.99 11.34
N GLY A 123 -1.04 21.46 10.15
CA GLY A 123 -1.73 20.18 9.97
C GLY A 123 -1.45 19.56 8.61
N ILE A 124 -1.69 18.25 8.53
CA ILE A 124 -1.38 17.39 7.39
C ILE A 124 -2.64 16.64 6.96
N VAL A 125 -2.88 16.53 5.66
CA VAL A 125 -3.91 15.68 5.08
C VAL A 125 -3.25 14.61 4.23
N ILE A 126 -3.57 13.35 4.52
CA ILE A 126 -3.18 12.22 3.66
C ILE A 126 -4.09 12.20 2.45
N THR A 127 -3.54 12.47 1.27
CA THR A 127 -4.30 12.57 0.02
C THR A 127 -4.48 11.21 -0.65
N LYS A 128 -3.54 10.29 -0.46
CA LYS A 128 -3.57 8.92 -1.01
C LYS A 128 -2.56 8.02 -0.29
N ARG A 129 -2.89 6.73 -0.13
CA ARG A 129 -1.94 5.66 0.23
C ARG A 129 -1.87 4.65 -0.91
N GLN A 130 -0.68 4.15 -1.24
CA GLN A 130 -0.43 3.14 -2.28
C GLN A 130 0.78 2.29 -1.87
N GLY A 131 0.56 1.06 -1.41
CA GLY A 131 1.61 0.23 -0.83
C GLY A 131 2.31 0.94 0.34
N ASP A 132 3.64 0.90 0.35
CA ASP A 132 4.50 1.59 1.33
C ASP A 132 4.51 3.12 1.20
N THR A 133 3.84 3.68 0.18
CA THR A 133 3.86 5.11 -0.15
C THR A 133 2.63 5.85 0.35
N ILE A 134 2.87 6.97 1.04
CA ILE A 134 1.89 7.91 1.56
C ILE A 134 2.08 9.25 0.85
N HIS A 135 1.08 9.70 0.11
CA HIS A 135 1.03 11.06 -0.43
C HIS A 135 0.31 11.97 0.56
N PHE A 136 0.86 13.15 0.78
CA PHE A 136 0.36 14.09 1.79
C PHE A 136 0.41 15.55 1.31
N ALA A 137 -0.35 16.38 1.99
CA ALA A 137 -0.47 17.81 1.76
C ALA A 137 -0.51 18.53 3.13
N CYS A 138 0.34 19.54 3.34
CA CYS A 138 0.44 20.28 4.61
C CYS A 138 0.18 21.76 4.37
N ASN A 139 -0.49 22.41 5.33
CA ASN A 139 -0.54 23.86 5.37
C ASN A 139 0.79 24.44 5.89
N ASN A 140 1.13 25.70 5.57
CA ASN A 140 2.24 26.39 6.23
C ASN A 140 2.09 27.93 6.25
N ARG A 141 1.76 28.42 7.45
CA ARG A 141 1.86 29.81 7.90
C ARG A 141 1.11 30.84 7.05
N SER A 142 -0.20 30.88 7.29
CA SER A 142 -0.77 32.05 7.98
C SER A 142 -2.07 31.66 8.69
N PRO A 143 -2.33 32.10 9.94
CA PRO A 143 -3.57 31.77 10.68
C PRO A 143 -4.85 32.42 10.09
N ARG A 144 -4.80 32.88 8.83
CA ARG A 144 -5.96 33.29 8.04
C ARG A 144 -6.56 32.13 7.23
N GLU A 145 -5.74 31.16 6.82
CA GLU A 145 -6.16 30.06 5.92
C GLU A 145 -5.58 28.73 6.42
N GLN A 146 -6.06 28.27 7.59
CA GLN A 146 -5.66 27.01 8.23
C GLN A 146 -5.96 25.74 7.40
N LEU A 147 -6.62 25.85 6.24
CA LEU A 147 -7.01 24.75 5.36
C LEU A 147 -6.30 24.79 3.99
N ALA A 148 -5.29 25.66 3.81
CA ALA A 148 -4.48 25.75 2.60
C ALA A 148 -3.44 24.62 2.54
N PHE A 149 -3.89 23.37 2.42
CA PHE A 149 -3.00 22.20 2.42
C PHE A 149 -2.09 22.10 1.19
N GLU A 150 -2.30 22.95 0.17
CA GLU A 150 -1.41 23.02 -1.00
C GLU A 150 -0.13 23.84 -0.78
N ASP A 151 0.12 24.36 0.43
CA ASP A 151 1.36 25.10 0.76
C ASP A 151 2.61 24.21 0.69
N VAL A 152 2.45 22.92 1.04
CA VAL A 152 3.48 21.86 0.97
C VAL A 152 2.82 20.59 0.47
N THR A 153 3.40 19.91 -0.53
CA THR A 153 2.92 18.58 -0.97
C THR A 153 4.08 17.61 -1.02
N GLY A 154 3.87 16.36 -0.61
CA GLY A 154 4.96 15.40 -0.55
C GLY A 154 4.56 13.94 -0.60
N MET A 155 5.58 13.11 -0.60
CA MET A 155 5.53 11.66 -0.71
C MET A 155 6.52 11.04 0.28
N LEU A 156 6.00 10.19 1.17
CA LEU A 156 6.76 9.41 2.13
C LEU A 156 6.64 7.93 1.76
N THR A 157 7.77 7.24 1.53
CA THR A 157 7.81 5.80 1.31
C THR A 157 8.65 5.14 2.41
N VAL A 158 8.10 4.14 3.09
CA VAL A 158 8.77 3.43 4.20
C VAL A 158 8.75 1.93 3.93
N THR A 159 9.84 1.41 3.39
CA THR A 159 9.96 0.00 2.96
C THR A 159 10.84 -0.79 3.91
N LYS A 160 10.42 -1.98 4.33
CA LYS A 160 11.17 -2.85 5.25
C LYS A 160 12.29 -3.59 4.50
N VAL A 161 13.47 -3.63 5.09
CA VAL A 161 14.64 -4.38 4.60
C VAL A 161 14.57 -5.82 5.10
N GLY A 162 14.69 -6.80 4.20
CA GLY A 162 14.82 -8.22 4.57
C GLY A 162 13.51 -8.98 4.79
N SER A 163 12.34 -8.35 4.64
CA SER A 163 11.25 -9.02 3.89
C SER A 163 11.81 -9.42 2.52
N ALA A 164 11.29 -10.49 1.90
CA ALA A 164 11.83 -11.00 0.64
C ALA A 164 11.67 -9.97 -0.49
N GLU A 165 12.67 -9.09 -0.61
CA GLU A 165 13.10 -8.27 -1.75
C GLU A 165 14.29 -7.35 -1.38
N ASP A 166 15.50 -7.88 -1.48
CA ASP A 166 16.38 -7.51 -2.60
C ASP A 166 16.18 -8.68 -3.59
N HIS A 167 15.25 -8.62 -4.54
CA HIS A 167 15.28 -7.72 -5.68
C HIS A 167 14.45 -6.43 -5.56
N PHE A 168 14.54 -5.65 -6.64
CA PHE A 168 13.41 -4.96 -7.24
C PHE A 168 12.23 -5.94 -7.51
N ILE A 169 11.01 -5.67 -7.01
CA ILE A 169 9.71 -5.48 -7.72
C ILE A 169 8.48 -5.33 -6.76
N ALA A 170 8.06 -6.36 -6.02
CA ALA A 170 7.02 -6.31 -4.97
C ALA A 170 7.13 -7.40 -3.88
N SER A 171 6.75 -7.07 -2.63
CA SER A 171 6.93 -7.91 -1.43
C SER A 171 6.00 -9.13 -1.29
N VAL A 172 6.50 -10.19 -0.62
CA VAL A 172 5.74 -11.45 -0.34
C VAL A 172 5.83 -11.89 1.14
N GLU A 173 4.69 -12.28 1.73
CA GLU A 173 4.59 -13.10 2.97
C GLU A 173 4.47 -14.59 2.61
N ASP A 174 5.08 -15.46 3.41
CA ASP A 174 4.89 -16.92 3.34
C ASP A 174 3.48 -17.29 3.84
N GLY A 175 2.53 -17.54 2.93
CA GLY A 175 1.27 -18.20 3.26
C GLY A 175 -0.04 -17.49 2.89
N SER A 176 -0.23 -17.10 1.62
CA SER A 176 -1.47 -17.41 0.88
C SER A 176 -1.27 -17.40 -0.65
N PRO A 177 -0.33 -18.22 -1.17
CA PRO A 177 -0.41 -18.65 -2.57
C PRO A 177 -1.71 -19.46 -2.78
N ILE A 178 -1.94 -19.95 -4.00
CA ILE A 178 -3.07 -20.84 -4.31
C ILE A 178 -4.42 -20.10 -4.29
N GLN A 179 -4.68 -19.41 -5.40
CA GLN A 179 -6.03 -19.00 -5.81
C GLN A 179 -6.48 -19.91 -6.96
N GLN A 180 -7.68 -20.48 -6.84
CA GLN A 180 -8.21 -21.41 -7.82
C GLN A 180 -8.93 -20.64 -8.93
N TYR A 181 -8.67 -20.99 -10.19
CA TYR A 181 -9.32 -20.39 -11.36
C TYR A 181 -9.76 -21.45 -12.35
N CYS A 182 -10.83 -21.18 -13.08
CA CYS A 182 -11.28 -21.99 -14.20
C CYS A 182 -11.25 -21.15 -15.49
N PHE A 183 -10.57 -21.64 -16.51
CA PHE A 183 -10.61 -21.11 -17.86
C PHE A 183 -11.61 -21.94 -18.65
N ILE A 184 -12.56 -21.29 -19.31
CA ILE A 184 -13.61 -21.94 -20.11
C ILE A 184 -13.54 -21.37 -21.53
N ASP A 185 -13.37 -22.24 -22.53
CA ASP A 185 -13.44 -21.86 -23.93
C ASP A 185 -14.88 -21.42 -24.27
N SER A 186 -14.99 -20.17 -24.72
CA SER A 186 -16.24 -19.52 -25.12
C SER A 186 -16.68 -19.93 -26.53
N GLY A 187 -15.74 -20.31 -27.40
CA GLY A 187 -15.90 -20.12 -28.83
C GLY A 187 -16.34 -18.69 -29.17
N ASP A 188 -17.20 -18.54 -30.18
CA ASP A 188 -17.69 -17.22 -30.61
C ASP A 188 -18.80 -16.61 -29.70
N GLU A 189 -19.30 -17.34 -28.69
CA GLU A 189 -20.41 -16.89 -27.83
C GLU A 189 -20.05 -16.90 -26.33
N ALA A 190 -19.78 -15.72 -25.77
CA ALA A 190 -19.53 -15.56 -24.33
C ALA A 190 -20.76 -15.95 -23.47
N PRO A 191 -20.69 -17.00 -22.62
CA PRO A 191 -21.78 -17.36 -21.74
C PRO A 191 -21.94 -16.34 -20.60
N GLY A 192 -23.18 -16.14 -20.12
CA GLY A 192 -23.42 -15.26 -18.98
C GLY A 192 -22.73 -15.73 -17.68
N GLU A 193 -22.20 -14.79 -16.91
CA GLU A 193 -21.37 -14.98 -15.69
C GLU A 193 -21.84 -16.12 -14.78
N LYS A 194 -23.14 -16.17 -14.43
CA LYS A 194 -23.68 -17.23 -13.57
C LYS A 194 -23.47 -18.64 -14.16
N LYS A 195 -23.64 -18.81 -15.46
CA LYS A 195 -23.44 -20.09 -16.16
C LYS A 195 -21.96 -20.49 -16.17
N LEU A 196 -21.05 -19.52 -16.26
CA LEU A 196 -19.60 -19.76 -16.15
C LEU A 196 -19.21 -20.22 -14.74
N VAL A 197 -19.77 -19.60 -13.69
CA VAL A 197 -19.57 -20.03 -12.30
C VAL A 197 -20.16 -21.42 -12.02
N ASP A 198 -21.37 -21.70 -12.52
CA ASP A 198 -21.99 -23.02 -12.40
C ASP A 198 -21.15 -24.11 -13.10
N ILE A 199 -20.59 -23.82 -14.29
CA ILE A 199 -19.67 -24.72 -15.02
C ILE A 199 -18.39 -24.94 -14.22
N ALA A 200 -17.71 -23.88 -13.80
CA ALA A 200 -16.46 -23.95 -13.02
C ALA A 200 -16.62 -24.77 -11.73
N THR A 201 -17.77 -24.62 -11.05
CA THR A 201 -18.11 -25.39 -9.84
C THR A 201 -18.37 -26.87 -10.15
N SER A 202 -18.95 -27.19 -11.31
CA SER A 202 -19.25 -28.58 -11.70
C SER A 202 -18.01 -29.39 -12.14
N LEU A 203 -16.96 -28.71 -12.59
CA LEU A 203 -15.77 -29.34 -13.17
C LEU A 203 -14.74 -29.79 -12.13
N SER A 204 -14.83 -29.35 -10.87
CA SER A 204 -13.82 -29.65 -9.83
C SER A 204 -13.72 -31.16 -9.51
N GLY A 205 -12.87 -31.86 -10.27
CA GLY A 205 -12.47 -33.26 -10.06
C GLY A 205 -12.72 -34.20 -11.24
N LYS A 206 -11.93 -34.08 -12.32
CA LYS A 206 -11.51 -35.12 -13.31
C LYS A 206 -10.58 -34.53 -14.39
N THR A 207 -10.03 -35.38 -15.26
CA THR A 207 -9.00 -35.11 -16.30
C THR A 207 -9.50 -35.57 -17.69
N SER A 208 -9.05 -35.09 -18.85
CA SER A 208 -7.86 -34.29 -19.23
C SER A 208 -8.24 -33.12 -20.17
N PRO A 209 -7.33 -32.19 -20.55
CA PRO A 209 -7.64 -31.09 -21.47
C PRO A 209 -7.68 -31.58 -22.93
N GLY A 210 -8.55 -30.98 -23.77
CA GLY A 210 -8.77 -31.46 -25.14
C GLY A 210 -8.76 -30.40 -26.26
N SER A 211 -9.04 -29.14 -25.96
CA SER A 211 -9.01 -28.03 -26.94
C SER A 211 -7.61 -27.46 -27.10
N GLU A 212 -7.32 -26.97 -28.31
CA GLU A 212 -6.02 -26.39 -28.67
C GLU A 212 -5.71 -25.12 -27.86
N ALA A 213 -6.71 -24.25 -27.64
CA ALA A 213 -6.56 -23.04 -26.83
C ALA A 213 -6.23 -23.35 -25.37
N VAL A 214 -6.91 -24.33 -24.77
CA VAL A 214 -6.64 -24.76 -23.38
C VAL A 214 -5.30 -25.47 -23.26
N THR A 215 -4.95 -26.33 -24.22
CA THR A 215 -3.62 -27.00 -24.25
C THR A 215 -2.50 -25.98 -24.39
N THR A 216 -2.62 -25.03 -25.34
CA THR A 216 -1.61 -23.98 -25.56
C THR A 216 -1.44 -23.08 -24.34
N LEU A 217 -2.52 -22.76 -23.62
CA LEU A 217 -2.45 -22.02 -22.36
C LEU A 217 -1.69 -22.82 -21.29
N ILE A 218 -1.98 -24.12 -21.13
CA ILE A 218 -1.30 -24.99 -20.16
C ILE A 218 0.20 -25.11 -20.49
N ASP A 219 0.55 -25.34 -21.75
CA ASP A 219 1.95 -25.46 -22.20
C ASP A 219 2.73 -24.15 -21.96
N ARG A 220 2.06 -22.99 -22.02
CA ARG A 220 2.68 -21.70 -21.72
C ARG A 220 2.81 -21.38 -20.24
N LEU A 221 2.06 -22.06 -19.38
CA LEU A 221 2.24 -22.03 -17.93
C LEU A 221 3.29 -23.07 -17.47
N GLU A 222 3.72 -24.00 -18.34
CA GLU A 222 4.69 -25.05 -17.99
C GLU A 222 6.01 -24.44 -17.46
N GLY A 223 6.34 -24.81 -16.22
CA GLY A 223 7.51 -24.29 -15.50
C GLY A 223 7.20 -23.22 -14.45
N LEU A 224 5.99 -22.64 -14.44
CA LEU A 224 5.51 -21.70 -13.41
C LEU A 224 4.91 -22.45 -12.20
N ASN A 225 4.66 -21.74 -11.09
CA ASN A 225 4.14 -22.34 -9.86
C ASN A 225 2.60 -22.51 -9.90
N PHE A 226 2.13 -23.48 -10.70
CA PHE A 226 0.70 -23.83 -10.82
C PHE A 226 0.44 -25.34 -10.70
N THR A 227 -0.79 -25.70 -10.34
CA THR A 227 -1.28 -27.09 -10.28
C THR A 227 -2.61 -27.21 -11.03
N ILE A 228 -2.73 -28.18 -11.95
CA ILE A 228 -4.01 -28.48 -12.61
C ILE A 228 -4.88 -29.31 -11.65
N ILE A 229 -6.03 -28.76 -11.26
CA ILE A 229 -7.01 -29.42 -10.37
C ILE A 229 -8.04 -30.23 -11.16
N SER A 230 -8.43 -29.74 -12.33
CA SER A 230 -9.30 -30.46 -13.26
C SER A 230 -9.06 -30.04 -14.70
N SER A 231 -9.44 -30.89 -15.64
CA SER A 231 -9.51 -30.51 -17.05
C SER A 231 -10.52 -31.36 -17.82
N ALA A 232 -11.15 -30.72 -18.79
CA ALA A 232 -12.10 -31.27 -19.74
C ALA A 232 -11.83 -30.64 -21.13
N ASP A 233 -12.53 -31.12 -22.16
CA ASP A 233 -12.25 -30.73 -23.54
C ASP A 233 -12.24 -29.20 -23.75
N ASN A 234 -13.21 -28.48 -23.20
CA ASN A 234 -13.37 -27.03 -23.38
C ASN A 234 -13.11 -26.20 -22.11
N ALA A 235 -12.49 -26.77 -21.06
CA ALA A 235 -12.22 -26.05 -19.82
C ALA A 235 -11.09 -26.67 -19.00
N VAL A 236 -10.34 -25.83 -18.28
CA VAL A 236 -9.34 -26.26 -17.30
C VAL A 236 -9.55 -25.53 -15.98
N THR A 237 -9.49 -26.24 -14.86
CA THR A 237 -9.41 -25.66 -13.52
C THR A 237 -7.98 -25.77 -13.04
N ILE A 238 -7.30 -24.64 -12.87
CA ILE A 238 -5.95 -24.58 -12.31
C ILE A 238 -5.97 -23.88 -10.95
N GLU A 239 -4.92 -24.10 -10.20
CA GLU A 239 -4.61 -23.49 -8.93
C GLU A 239 -3.25 -22.82 -9.09
N VAL A 240 -3.20 -21.50 -8.91
CA VAL A 240 -1.99 -20.71 -9.17
C VAL A 240 -1.52 -19.97 -7.92
N ASP A 241 -0.21 -19.86 -7.80
CA ASP A 241 0.43 -18.97 -6.84
C ASP A 241 0.50 -17.54 -7.39
N ILE A 242 -0.53 -16.74 -7.11
CA ILE A 242 -0.58 -15.33 -7.53
C ILE A 242 0.44 -14.41 -6.84
N SER A 243 1.38 -14.94 -6.03
CA SER A 243 2.55 -14.18 -5.56
C SER A 243 3.69 -14.14 -6.58
N ASP A 244 3.60 -14.96 -7.64
CA ASP A 244 4.48 -14.91 -8.82
C ASP A 244 4.00 -13.85 -9.83
N GLU A 245 4.91 -12.97 -10.27
CA GLU A 245 4.62 -11.90 -11.25
C GLU A 245 4.03 -12.45 -12.56
N ASP A 246 4.53 -13.61 -13.00
CA ASP A 246 4.11 -14.28 -14.24
C ASP A 246 2.72 -14.95 -14.13
N THR A 247 2.15 -15.11 -12.92
CA THR A 247 0.81 -15.70 -12.72
C THR A 247 -0.18 -14.84 -11.93
N THR A 248 0.06 -13.53 -11.87
CA THR A 248 -0.86 -12.55 -11.26
C THR A 248 -2.27 -12.58 -11.88
N GLU A 249 -3.30 -12.17 -11.11
CA GLU A 249 -4.69 -12.08 -11.61
C GLU A 249 -4.82 -11.24 -12.89
N PHE A 250 -3.96 -10.23 -13.07
CA PHE A 250 -3.90 -9.43 -14.29
C PHE A 250 -3.37 -10.23 -15.49
N ALA A 251 -2.23 -10.92 -15.33
CA ALA A 251 -1.64 -11.76 -16.37
C ALA A 251 -2.60 -12.88 -16.81
N MET A 252 -3.29 -13.52 -15.85
CA MET A 252 -4.29 -14.56 -16.14
C MET A 252 -5.48 -14.03 -16.95
N VAL A 253 -5.96 -12.81 -16.67
CA VAL A 253 -7.06 -12.18 -17.41
C VAL A 253 -6.65 -11.90 -18.85
N ASP A 254 -5.42 -11.44 -19.08
CA ASP A 254 -4.95 -11.09 -20.42
C ASP A 254 -4.57 -12.32 -21.27
N GLU A 255 -3.99 -13.38 -20.68
CA GLU A 255 -3.85 -14.66 -21.39
C GLU A 255 -5.21 -15.30 -21.70
N ALA A 256 -6.19 -15.25 -20.77
CA ALA A 256 -7.55 -15.71 -21.08
C ALA A 256 -8.14 -14.97 -22.30
N ARG A 257 -8.00 -13.64 -22.34
CA ARG A 257 -8.46 -12.80 -23.47
C ARG A 257 -7.73 -13.12 -24.78
N LEU A 258 -6.41 -13.33 -24.74
CA LEU A 258 -5.60 -13.64 -25.91
C LEU A 258 -6.11 -14.92 -26.62
N TRP A 259 -6.54 -15.91 -25.85
CA TRP A 259 -7.06 -17.19 -26.33
C TRP A 259 -8.60 -17.26 -26.42
N ASN A 260 -9.29 -16.13 -26.27
CA ASN A 260 -10.77 -16.02 -26.30
C ASN A 260 -11.50 -16.91 -25.27
N LEU A 261 -10.89 -17.09 -24.10
CA LEU A 261 -11.38 -17.87 -22.96
C LEU A 261 -12.02 -16.95 -21.92
N ASN A 262 -12.98 -17.48 -21.16
CA ASN A 262 -13.50 -16.84 -19.96
C ASN A 262 -12.69 -17.30 -18.74
N LEU A 263 -12.22 -16.35 -17.92
CA LEU A 263 -11.60 -16.63 -16.63
C LEU A 263 -12.63 -16.51 -15.49
N VAL A 264 -12.72 -17.54 -14.65
CA VAL A 264 -13.58 -17.58 -13.47
C VAL A 264 -12.72 -17.78 -12.22
N LYS A 265 -12.72 -16.79 -11.32
CA LYS A 265 -12.00 -16.86 -10.03
C LYS A 265 -12.82 -17.58 -8.96
N VAL A 266 -12.22 -18.56 -8.30
CA VAL A 266 -12.80 -19.37 -7.23
C VAL A 266 -12.08 -19.05 -5.92
N LYS A 267 -12.75 -18.31 -5.02
CA LYS A 267 -12.18 -17.88 -3.72
C LYS A 267 -12.35 -18.95 -2.65
N THR A 268 -11.27 -19.63 -2.27
CA THR A 268 -11.33 -20.79 -1.38
C THR A 268 -11.50 -20.41 0.10
N ARG A 269 -12.71 -20.58 0.67
CA ARG A 269 -12.88 -20.84 2.13
C ARG A 269 -14.18 -21.62 2.44
N THR A 270 -14.00 -22.82 2.99
CA THR A 270 -14.98 -23.59 3.80
C THR A 270 -16.08 -24.43 3.13
N LEU A 271 -16.62 -24.12 1.94
CA LEU A 271 -18.01 -24.54 1.60
C LEU A 271 -18.28 -25.44 0.36
N LEU A 272 -17.45 -26.45 0.07
CA LEU A 272 -17.87 -27.60 -0.77
C LEU A 272 -18.07 -28.92 0.01
N ASN A 273 -17.76 -28.93 1.30
CA ASN A 273 -18.20 -29.98 2.21
C ASN A 273 -19.13 -29.41 3.29
N GLN A 274 -20.35 -29.94 3.32
CA GLN A 274 -21.38 -29.81 4.36
C GLN A 274 -22.30 -28.56 4.32
N SER A 275 -23.24 -28.60 3.38
CA SER A 275 -24.66 -28.45 3.72
C SER A 275 -25.43 -29.73 3.36
N THR A 276 -25.29 -30.71 4.25
CA THR A 276 -26.34 -31.60 4.75
C THR A 276 -27.74 -31.54 4.08
N ASN A 277 -28.14 -32.64 3.44
CA ASN A 277 -29.14 -33.55 4.03
C ASN A 277 -29.31 -34.86 3.23
N ARG A 278 -29.29 -36.00 3.95
CA ARG A 278 -29.85 -37.29 3.48
C ARG A 278 -31.37 -37.15 3.34
N PRO A 279 -32.01 -37.96 2.48
CA PRO A 279 -32.67 -39.14 3.06
C PRO A 279 -32.46 -40.46 2.30
N GLU A 280 -32.56 -41.51 3.12
CA GLU A 280 -32.76 -42.94 2.90
C GLU A 280 -33.25 -43.43 1.51
N SER A 281 -32.55 -44.41 0.94
CA SER A 281 -33.00 -45.82 0.83
C SER A 281 -31.82 -46.74 0.50
#